data_AF-A0A2H2ZTA9-F1
#
_entry.id   AF-A0A2H2ZTA9-F1
#
_cell.length_a   1.000
_cell.length_b   1.000
_cell.length_c   1.000
_cell.angle_alpha   90.00
_cell.angle_beta   90.00
_cell.angle_gamma   90.00
#
_symmetry.space_group_name_H-M   'P 1'
#
loop_
_entity.id
_entity.type
_entity.pdbx_description
1 polymer ?
#
loop_
_entity_poly.entity_id
_entity_poly.type
_entity_poly.pdbx_seq_one_letter_code
_entity_poly.pdbx_strand_id
1 'polypeptide(L)'
;MDQTLAFGLEPSLSRSFARQSQEKGFVTLTGNDLELHQMLSLHTPRRSTDESQKRSNCKIGAGACGAIFAQDEEKPLAAKLAKTTDDQLWNDYKMHNHIKAHFDNCGFTRVRIPSVYWFAPPQEAYSYLCQSPQLAEAVSKVCNPRTSLLVSERILPLPERARTLLIEKYCPPQVKEDALSDNANRDCLVRPYLGSMQGKTGGQGRFFSLRNFKLHLNQMADLQLDVKAMASKMGVSMAIMHWAARTDARDVEFVLGSSAEETSARLTSEEVARLQQPVFTGPVTSDDRQGFFHQRTTEMWLLDFNQVQSIAMDEEGVAKAVEAARINDPYFPRPLGESTVEKQVWDAFEKSYTTAADAILGGNASRGHLPGLFIRGLVEAEEQRKMRAQRALE
;
A
#
# COMPACT_ATOMS: atom_id res chain seq x y z
N MET A 1 50.05 -26.22 40.20
CA MET A 1 49.27 -25.71 41.35
C MET A 1 48.50 -24.53 40.82
N ASP A 2 47.19 -24.66 40.69
CA ASP A 2 46.35 -23.47 40.56
C ASP A 2 44.97 -23.77 41.13
N GLN A 3 44.51 -22.88 41.99
CA GLN A 3 43.31 -23.01 42.81
C GLN A 3 42.13 -22.27 42.18
N THR A 4 40.98 -22.92 42.31
CA THR A 4 39.63 -22.42 42.06
C THR A 4 39.31 -21.17 42.88
N LEU A 5 38.69 -20.15 42.28
CA LEU A 5 37.83 -19.20 42.98
C LEU A 5 36.66 -18.78 42.06
N ALA A 6 35.45 -19.08 42.53
CA ALA A 6 34.19 -18.64 41.96
C ALA A 6 33.86 -17.23 42.45
N PHE A 7 33.32 -16.38 41.56
CA PHE A 7 32.56 -15.19 41.94
C PHE A 7 31.25 -15.15 41.14
N GLY A 8 30.14 -15.16 41.88
CA GLY A 8 28.79 -15.03 41.36
C GLY A 8 28.48 -13.59 40.96
N LEU A 9 27.68 -13.44 39.89
CA LEU A 9 27.14 -12.18 39.43
C LEU A 9 25.64 -12.12 39.74
N GLU A 10 25.28 -11.09 40.50
CA GLU A 10 23.94 -10.67 40.94
C GLU A 10 23.00 -10.27 39.77
N PRO A 11 21.67 -10.48 39.89
CA PRO A 11 20.67 -10.11 38.89
C PRO A 11 20.13 -8.68 39.11
N SER A 12 20.83 -7.65 38.64
CA SER A 12 20.38 -6.24 38.76
C SER A 12 20.03 -5.54 37.44
N LEU A 13 20.19 -6.19 36.28
CA LEU A 13 19.90 -5.56 34.97
C LEU A 13 18.48 -5.81 34.42
N SER A 14 17.69 -6.70 35.03
CA SER A 14 16.32 -6.97 34.57
C SER A 14 15.26 -6.03 35.18
N ARG A 15 15.61 -5.22 36.19
CA ARG A 15 14.66 -4.31 36.85
C ARG A 15 14.66 -2.88 36.30
N SER A 16 15.67 -2.48 35.52
CA SER A 16 15.73 -1.15 34.90
C SER A 16 14.86 -1.04 33.64
N PHE A 17 14.74 -2.11 32.85
CA PHE A 17 13.80 -2.14 31.72
C PHE A 17 12.33 -2.21 32.15
N ALA A 18 12.03 -2.82 33.31
CA ALA A 18 10.67 -2.93 33.82
C ALA A 18 10.14 -1.64 34.48
N ARG A 19 11.01 -0.68 34.83
CA ARG A 19 10.61 0.58 35.49
C ARG A 19 10.42 1.77 34.55
N GLN A 20 10.89 1.70 33.31
CA GLN A 20 10.63 2.75 32.30
C GLN A 20 9.35 2.53 31.48
N SER A 21 8.71 1.37 31.59
CA SER A 21 7.47 1.04 30.88
C SER A 21 6.19 1.45 31.63
N GLN A 22 6.29 2.06 32.82
CA GLN A 22 5.13 2.41 33.65
C GLN A 22 4.64 3.87 33.52
N GLU A 23 5.18 4.69 32.62
CA GLU A 23 4.76 6.10 32.46
C GLU A 23 4.07 6.45 31.13
N LYS A 24 3.73 5.47 30.29
CA LYS A 24 2.77 5.68 29.19
C LYS A 24 1.81 4.50 29.20
N GLY A 25 0.51 4.77 29.39
CA GLY A 25 -0.55 3.77 29.31
C GLY A 25 -0.68 3.19 27.91
N PHE A 26 0.31 2.39 27.49
CA PHE A 26 0.27 1.63 26.26
C PHE A 26 -0.65 0.43 26.52
N VAL A 27 -1.85 0.47 25.95
CA VAL A 27 -2.79 -0.65 26.01
C VAL A 27 -2.17 -1.79 25.23
N THR A 28 -1.89 -2.93 25.86
CA THR A 28 -1.41 -4.11 25.14
C THR A 28 -2.53 -4.67 24.24
N LEU A 29 -2.27 -4.83 22.94
CA LEU A 29 -3.23 -5.48 22.04
C LEU A 29 -3.44 -6.94 22.44
N THR A 30 -4.69 -7.39 22.42
CA THR A 30 -5.06 -8.79 22.73
C THR A 30 -6.12 -9.31 21.76
N GLY A 31 -6.23 -10.64 21.65
CA GLY A 31 -7.26 -11.29 20.84
C GLY A 31 -7.26 -10.85 19.37
N ASN A 32 -8.45 -10.56 18.85
CA ASN A 32 -8.68 -10.17 17.46
C ASN A 32 -7.89 -8.93 17.03
N ASP A 33 -7.62 -7.99 17.94
CA ASP A 33 -6.87 -6.78 17.63
C ASP A 33 -5.38 -7.05 17.40
N LEU A 34 -4.80 -7.93 18.20
CA LEU A 34 -3.42 -8.37 18.00
C LEU A 34 -3.29 -9.15 16.69
N GLU A 35 -4.24 -10.03 16.41
CA GLU A 35 -4.25 -10.79 15.15
C GLU A 35 -4.38 -9.86 13.94
N LEU A 36 -5.31 -8.89 13.99
CA LEU A 36 -5.50 -7.92 12.92
C LEU A 36 -4.27 -7.02 12.73
N HIS A 37 -3.66 -6.54 13.83
CA HIS A 37 -2.39 -5.82 13.79
C HIS A 37 -1.36 -6.62 13.00
N GLN A 38 -1.12 -7.88 13.39
CA GLN A 38 -0.10 -8.69 12.76
C GLN A 38 -0.45 -9.02 11.28
N MET A 39 -1.74 -9.03 10.89
CA MET A 39 -2.16 -9.27 9.50
C MET A 39 -1.97 -8.05 8.59
N LEU A 40 -2.09 -6.85 9.15
CA LEU A 40 -1.88 -5.60 8.42
C LEU A 40 -0.41 -5.12 8.48
N SER A 41 0.39 -5.65 9.40
CA SER A 41 1.82 -5.37 9.50
C SER A 41 2.58 -5.79 8.25
N LEU A 42 3.36 -4.86 7.72
CA LEU A 42 4.12 -5.04 6.48
C LEU A 42 5.15 -6.17 6.61
N HIS A 43 5.40 -6.89 5.52
CA HIS A 43 6.44 -7.92 5.39
C HIS A 43 6.34 -9.08 6.40
N THR A 44 5.17 -9.30 7.03
CA THR A 44 4.95 -10.47 7.88
C THR A 44 4.47 -11.63 6.99
N PRO A 45 5.29 -12.66 6.75
CA PRO A 45 4.97 -13.70 5.78
C PRO A 45 3.99 -14.69 6.40
N ARG A 46 2.91 -15.03 5.68
CA ARG A 46 1.83 -15.87 6.20
C ARG A 46 1.44 -17.00 5.26
N ARG A 47 1.32 -18.19 5.84
CA ARG A 47 0.66 -19.32 5.18
C ARG A 47 -0.80 -18.96 5.04
N SER A 48 -1.24 -18.92 3.79
CA SER A 48 -2.64 -18.75 3.45
C SER A 48 -3.19 -20.15 3.18
N THR A 49 -4.12 -20.62 4.01
CA THR A 49 -5.00 -21.75 3.67
C THR A 49 -6.18 -21.30 2.80
N ASP A 50 -6.16 -20.03 2.36
CA ASP A 50 -7.17 -19.46 1.48
C ASP A 50 -6.96 -20.20 0.16
N GLU A 51 -7.74 -21.27 -0.05
CA GLU A 51 -8.17 -21.65 -1.38
C GLU A 51 -8.72 -20.36 -1.99
N SER A 52 -7.85 -19.59 -2.64
CA SER A 52 -8.31 -18.61 -3.59
C SER A 52 -9.08 -19.44 -4.60
N GLN A 53 -10.39 -19.52 -4.44
CA GLN A 53 -11.28 -19.69 -5.56
C GLN A 53 -10.77 -18.66 -6.55
N LYS A 54 -10.00 -19.10 -7.54
CA LYS A 54 -9.41 -18.26 -8.58
C LYS A 54 -10.59 -17.54 -9.21
N ARG A 55 -10.82 -16.29 -8.82
CA ARG A 55 -11.94 -15.51 -9.32
C ARG A 55 -11.45 -14.85 -10.60
N SER A 56 -11.36 -15.65 -11.66
CA SER A 56 -11.09 -15.15 -12.99
C SER A 56 -12.38 -14.61 -13.60
N ASN A 57 -12.25 -13.63 -14.49
CA ASN A 57 -13.31 -13.09 -15.33
C ASN A 57 -14.46 -12.43 -14.55
N CYS A 58 -14.15 -11.77 -13.43
CA CYS A 58 -15.14 -11.00 -12.66
C CYS A 58 -14.66 -9.58 -12.33
N LYS A 59 -15.62 -8.64 -12.19
CA LYS A 59 -15.33 -7.25 -11.81
C LYS A 59 -14.85 -7.17 -10.36
N ILE A 60 -13.64 -6.68 -10.18
CA ILE A 60 -12.99 -6.49 -8.87
C ILE A 60 -12.90 -5.04 -8.43
N GLY A 61 -13.02 -4.09 -9.37
CA GLY A 61 -12.97 -2.65 -9.07
C GLY A 61 -13.59 -1.81 -10.17
N ALA A 62 -13.92 -0.56 -9.85
CA ALA A 62 -14.30 0.45 -10.85
C ALA A 62 -14.04 1.85 -10.28
N GLY A 63 -13.56 2.75 -11.14
CA GLY A 63 -13.30 4.15 -10.84
C GLY A 63 -13.73 5.05 -11.99
N ALA A 64 -13.28 6.31 -11.97
CA ALA A 64 -13.58 7.28 -13.03
C ALA A 64 -12.91 6.93 -14.37
N CYS A 65 -11.69 6.38 -14.30
CA CYS A 65 -10.88 6.04 -15.46
C CYS A 65 -11.25 4.68 -16.09
N GLY A 66 -11.78 3.74 -15.31
CA GLY A 66 -12.06 2.40 -15.83
C GLY A 66 -12.72 1.41 -14.88
N ALA A 67 -13.06 0.25 -15.42
CA ALA A 67 -13.50 -0.94 -14.69
C ALA A 67 -12.38 -1.99 -14.70
N ILE A 68 -12.17 -2.65 -13.56
CA ILE A 68 -11.08 -3.61 -13.36
C ILE A 68 -11.67 -5.01 -13.19
N PHE A 69 -11.11 -5.96 -13.93
CA PHE A 69 -11.48 -7.37 -13.94
C PHE A 69 -10.29 -8.23 -13.56
N ALA A 70 -10.54 -9.25 -12.77
CA ALA A 70 -9.54 -10.25 -12.43
C ALA A 70 -9.38 -11.28 -13.56
N GLN A 71 -8.15 -11.73 -13.79
CA GLN A 71 -7.83 -12.87 -14.65
C GLN A 71 -6.78 -13.72 -13.94
N ASP A 72 -7.22 -14.61 -13.05
CA ASP A 72 -6.36 -15.40 -12.15
C ASP A 72 -6.12 -16.83 -12.65
N GLU A 73 -6.01 -17.05 -13.96
CA GLU A 73 -5.90 -18.41 -14.51
C GLU A 73 -4.52 -19.03 -14.22
N GLU A 74 -3.49 -18.53 -14.90
CA GLU A 74 -2.10 -18.97 -14.71
C GLU A 74 -1.31 -18.00 -13.82
N LYS A 75 -1.62 -16.71 -13.89
CA LYS A 75 -1.00 -15.63 -13.12
C LYS A 75 -2.07 -14.68 -12.58
N PRO A 76 -1.84 -13.98 -11.46
CA PRO A 76 -2.78 -12.98 -10.97
C PRO A 76 -2.69 -11.71 -11.85
N LEU A 77 -3.58 -11.59 -12.82
CA LEU A 77 -3.65 -10.45 -13.73
C LEU A 77 -4.89 -9.59 -13.47
N ALA A 78 -4.75 -8.29 -13.76
CA ALA A 78 -5.82 -7.32 -13.72
C ALA A 78 -5.98 -6.67 -15.10
N ALA A 79 -7.17 -6.79 -15.66
CA ALA A 79 -7.61 -6.14 -16.89
C ALA A 79 -8.41 -4.87 -16.55
N LYS A 80 -7.85 -3.70 -16.86
CA LYS A 80 -8.49 -2.38 -16.68
C LYS A 80 -8.99 -1.91 -18.04
N LEU A 81 -10.31 -1.77 -18.18
CA LEU A 81 -10.96 -1.24 -19.38
C LEU A 81 -11.39 0.20 -19.15
N ALA A 82 -11.20 1.06 -20.15
CA ALA A 82 -11.59 2.46 -20.04
C ALA A 82 -13.13 2.60 -19.94
N LYS A 83 -13.57 3.54 -19.09
CA LYS A 83 -15.01 3.81 -18.88
C LYS A 83 -15.49 5.04 -19.64
N THR A 84 -14.65 6.07 -19.73
CA THR A 84 -15.02 7.40 -20.22
C THR A 84 -14.16 7.80 -21.41
N THR A 85 -12.85 7.84 -21.24
CA THR A 85 -11.88 8.22 -22.27
C THR A 85 -10.70 7.28 -22.28
N ASP A 86 -10.29 6.86 -23.47
CA ASP A 86 -9.13 6.01 -23.67
C ASP A 86 -7.82 6.75 -23.32
N ASP A 87 -7.81 8.09 -23.42
CA ASP A 87 -6.64 8.93 -23.12
C ASP A 87 -6.15 8.80 -21.67
N GLN A 88 -7.07 8.71 -20.70
CA GLN A 88 -6.69 8.51 -19.29
C GLN A 88 -6.04 7.15 -19.06
N LEU A 89 -6.55 6.10 -19.72
CA LEU A 89 -5.99 4.76 -19.60
C LEU A 89 -4.64 4.65 -20.32
N TRP A 90 -4.49 5.33 -21.46
CA TRP A 90 -3.21 5.47 -22.14
C TRP A 90 -2.19 6.25 -21.32
N ASN A 91 -2.62 7.31 -20.63
CA ASN A 91 -1.75 8.04 -19.71
C ASN A 91 -1.31 7.17 -18.54
N ASP A 92 -2.23 6.37 -17.97
CA ASP A 92 -1.91 5.38 -16.94
C ASP A 92 -0.81 4.43 -17.45
N TYR A 93 -0.98 3.82 -18.62
CA TYR A 93 0.06 2.95 -19.21
C TYR A 93 1.43 3.62 -19.33
N LYS A 94 1.48 4.86 -19.85
CA LYS A 94 2.75 5.60 -20.01
C LYS A 94 3.40 5.95 -18.67
N MET A 95 2.64 6.57 -17.77
CA MET A 95 3.15 7.05 -16.48
C MET A 95 3.52 5.89 -15.56
N HIS A 96 2.74 4.79 -15.59
CA HIS A 96 3.02 3.59 -14.82
C HIS A 96 4.36 2.97 -15.23
N ASN A 97 4.60 2.76 -16.53
CA ASN A 97 5.90 2.24 -17.01
C ASN A 97 7.06 3.19 -16.66
N HIS A 98 6.87 4.50 -16.88
CA HIS A 98 7.88 5.52 -16.58
C HIS A 98 8.26 5.55 -15.10
N ILE A 99 7.27 5.63 -14.20
CA ILE A 99 7.49 5.68 -12.75
C ILE A 99 8.07 4.35 -12.26
N LYS A 100 7.54 3.21 -12.71
CA LYS A 100 8.07 1.89 -12.31
C LYS A 100 9.55 1.75 -12.64
N ALA A 101 9.98 2.17 -13.83
CA ALA A 101 11.40 2.12 -14.20
C ALA A 101 12.28 2.93 -13.23
N HIS A 102 11.82 4.10 -12.79
CA HIS A 102 12.56 4.90 -11.81
C HIS A 102 12.57 4.27 -10.41
N PHE A 103 11.48 3.64 -9.98
CA PHE A 103 11.44 2.91 -8.71
C PHE A 103 12.38 1.71 -8.71
N ASP A 104 12.40 0.93 -9.79
CA ASP A 104 13.28 -0.23 -9.93
C ASP A 104 14.77 0.19 -9.91
N ASN A 105 15.09 1.36 -10.48
CA ASN A 105 16.46 1.89 -10.51
C ASN A 105 16.92 2.52 -9.19
N CYS A 106 16.02 3.08 -8.36
CA CYS A 106 16.42 3.77 -7.13
C CYS A 106 16.90 2.80 -6.03
N GLY A 107 16.48 1.52 -6.02
CA GLY A 107 17.04 0.48 -5.13
C GLY A 107 16.79 0.64 -3.62
N PHE A 108 16.34 1.80 -3.14
CA PHE A 108 16.01 2.07 -1.73
C PHE A 108 14.51 2.21 -1.46
N THR A 109 13.67 1.91 -2.46
CA THR A 109 12.21 1.90 -2.29
C THR A 109 11.76 0.60 -1.62
N ARG A 110 10.75 0.71 -0.75
CA ARG A 110 10.11 -0.44 -0.09
C ARG A 110 8.61 -0.47 -0.35
N VAL A 111 8.16 0.15 -1.45
CA VAL A 111 6.78 0.16 -1.95
C VAL A 111 6.77 -0.55 -3.29
N ARG A 112 5.81 -1.44 -3.51
CA ARG A 112 5.68 -2.19 -4.75
C ARG A 112 4.82 -1.41 -5.75
N ILE A 113 5.20 -1.44 -7.01
CA ILE A 113 4.37 -0.96 -8.12
C ILE A 113 4.02 -2.19 -8.95
N PRO A 114 2.73 -2.44 -9.24
CA PRO A 114 2.34 -3.57 -10.08
C PRO A 114 3.08 -3.56 -11.42
N SER A 115 3.50 -4.71 -11.91
CA SER A 115 4.07 -4.80 -13.25
C SER A 115 3.01 -4.51 -14.31
N VAL A 116 3.34 -3.71 -15.32
CA VAL A 116 2.48 -3.52 -16.49
C VAL A 116 2.96 -4.44 -17.59
N TYR A 117 2.03 -5.12 -18.26
CA TYR A 117 2.38 -6.07 -19.31
C TYR A 117 2.14 -5.47 -20.69
N TRP A 118 0.93 -5.00 -20.96
CA TRP A 118 0.59 -4.49 -22.29
C TRP A 118 -0.69 -3.64 -22.28
N PHE A 119 -0.81 -2.83 -23.31
CA PHE A 119 -1.99 -2.02 -23.61
C PHE A 119 -2.52 -2.42 -24.98
N ALA A 120 -3.85 -2.50 -25.12
CA ALA A 120 -4.52 -2.78 -26.37
C ALA A 120 -5.50 -1.64 -26.71
N PRO A 121 -5.42 -1.06 -27.92
CA PRO A 121 -6.46 -0.15 -28.41
C PRO A 121 -7.80 -0.88 -28.59
N PRO A 122 -8.91 -0.16 -28.84
CA PRO A 122 -10.25 -0.75 -28.85
C PRO A 122 -10.45 -1.96 -29.77
N GLN A 123 -9.78 -2.00 -30.92
CA GLN A 123 -9.94 -3.08 -31.88
C GLN A 123 -9.30 -4.38 -31.36
N GLU A 124 -8.03 -4.31 -30.95
CA GLU A 124 -7.27 -5.43 -30.41
C GLU A 124 -7.82 -5.86 -29.05
N ALA A 125 -8.24 -4.91 -28.22
CA ALA A 125 -8.91 -5.19 -26.95
C ALA A 125 -10.18 -6.00 -27.17
N TYR A 126 -11.02 -5.61 -28.14
CA TYR A 126 -12.23 -6.37 -28.48
C TYR A 126 -11.89 -7.77 -28.99
N SER A 127 -10.89 -7.91 -29.88
CA SER A 127 -10.42 -9.21 -30.35
C SER A 127 -9.91 -10.10 -29.20
N TYR A 128 -9.22 -9.53 -28.22
CA TYR A 128 -8.77 -10.22 -27.02
C TYR A 128 -9.96 -10.69 -26.17
N LEU A 129 -10.94 -9.82 -25.93
CA LEU A 129 -12.15 -10.17 -25.17
C LEU A 129 -12.92 -11.31 -25.86
N CYS A 130 -13.03 -11.31 -27.19
CA CYS A 130 -13.70 -12.39 -27.92
C CYS A 130 -13.05 -13.77 -27.73
N GLN A 131 -11.77 -13.83 -27.36
CA GLN A 131 -11.07 -15.08 -27.04
C GLN A 131 -11.42 -15.61 -25.63
N SER A 132 -12.00 -14.76 -24.77
CA SER A 132 -12.45 -15.12 -23.42
C SER A 132 -13.94 -14.77 -23.24
N PRO A 133 -14.86 -15.70 -23.59
CA PRO A 133 -16.31 -15.45 -23.50
C PRO A 133 -16.78 -15.00 -22.11
N GLN A 134 -16.20 -15.58 -21.05
CA GLN A 134 -16.55 -15.23 -19.67
C GLN A 134 -16.13 -13.79 -19.33
N LEU A 135 -14.94 -13.36 -19.75
CA LEU A 135 -14.50 -11.99 -19.55
C LEU A 135 -15.34 -11.00 -20.36
N ALA A 136 -15.61 -11.32 -21.63
CA ALA A 136 -16.45 -10.49 -22.49
C ALA A 136 -17.86 -10.29 -21.91
N GLU A 137 -18.45 -11.35 -21.35
CA GLU A 137 -19.74 -11.28 -20.67
C GLU A 137 -19.67 -10.37 -19.42
N ALA A 138 -18.64 -10.55 -18.58
CA ALA A 138 -18.45 -9.73 -17.39
C ALA A 138 -18.25 -8.25 -17.73
N VAL A 139 -17.46 -7.96 -18.76
CA VAL A 139 -17.22 -6.60 -19.28
C VAL A 139 -18.50 -5.97 -19.77
N SER A 140 -19.27 -6.68 -20.59
CA SER A 140 -20.50 -6.15 -21.22
C SER A 140 -21.58 -5.77 -20.20
N LYS A 141 -21.54 -6.34 -18.99
CA LYS A 141 -22.44 -5.99 -17.88
C LYS A 141 -22.08 -4.66 -17.20
N VAL A 142 -20.90 -4.09 -17.47
CA VAL A 142 -20.33 -3.00 -16.67
C VAL A 142 -19.93 -1.80 -17.53
N CYS A 143 -19.36 -2.03 -18.71
CA CYS A 143 -18.83 -0.99 -19.60
C CYS A 143 -18.89 -1.42 -21.07
N ASN A 144 -18.62 -0.48 -21.97
CA ASN A 144 -18.55 -0.75 -23.41
C ASN A 144 -17.35 -1.67 -23.72
N PRO A 145 -17.54 -2.86 -24.31
CA PRO A 145 -16.43 -3.76 -24.65
C PRO A 145 -15.56 -3.25 -25.81
N ARG A 146 -16.00 -2.23 -26.57
CA ARG A 146 -15.20 -1.57 -27.62
C ARG A 146 -14.49 -0.35 -27.04
N THR A 147 -13.52 -0.59 -26.19
CA THR A 147 -12.70 0.43 -25.53
C THR A 147 -11.29 -0.10 -25.32
N SER A 148 -10.35 0.78 -24.99
CA SER A 148 -8.98 0.37 -24.69
C SER A 148 -8.89 -0.49 -23.43
N LEU A 149 -7.90 -1.38 -23.41
CA LEU A 149 -7.63 -2.35 -22.34
C LEU A 149 -6.16 -2.22 -21.89
N LEU A 150 -5.95 -2.18 -20.59
CA LEU A 150 -4.64 -2.22 -19.94
C LEU A 150 -4.53 -3.48 -19.08
N VAL A 151 -3.52 -4.31 -19.30
CA VAL A 151 -3.25 -5.50 -18.49
C VAL A 151 -2.00 -5.32 -17.64
N SER A 152 -2.17 -5.58 -16.34
CA SER A 152 -1.15 -5.42 -15.31
C SER A 152 -1.19 -6.56 -14.29
N GLU A 153 -0.18 -6.62 -13.43
CA GLU A 153 -0.16 -7.47 -12.24
C GLU A 153 -1.31 -7.09 -11.32
N ARG A 154 -2.04 -8.09 -10.85
CA ARG A 154 -3.08 -7.88 -9.86
C ARG A 154 -2.48 -7.85 -8.46
N ILE A 155 -2.74 -6.76 -7.75
CA ILE A 155 -2.56 -6.73 -6.30
C ILE A 155 -3.60 -7.66 -5.67
N LEU A 156 -3.12 -8.69 -4.98
CA LEU A 156 -4.02 -9.66 -4.36
C LEU A 156 -4.71 -9.03 -3.14
N PRO A 157 -5.98 -9.37 -2.87
CA PRO A 157 -6.66 -8.87 -1.69
C PRO A 157 -5.99 -9.37 -0.41
N LEU A 158 -6.23 -8.69 0.71
CA LEU A 158 -5.82 -9.19 2.02
C LEU A 158 -6.44 -10.57 2.32
N PRO A 159 -5.78 -11.44 3.10
CA PRO A 159 -6.28 -12.79 3.42
C PRO A 159 -7.66 -12.76 4.08
N GLU A 160 -8.45 -13.83 3.92
CA GLU A 160 -9.81 -13.92 4.47
C GLU A 160 -9.93 -13.48 5.92
N ARG A 161 -9.06 -14.01 6.77
CA ARG A 161 -9.11 -13.68 8.19
C ARG A 161 -8.90 -12.18 8.47
N ALA A 162 -8.04 -11.51 7.71
CA ALA A 162 -7.87 -10.05 7.83
C ALA A 162 -9.14 -9.31 7.43
N ARG A 163 -9.81 -9.75 6.35
CA ARG A 163 -11.09 -9.18 5.89
C ARG A 163 -12.19 -9.35 6.94
N THR A 164 -12.30 -10.55 7.52
CA THR A 164 -13.25 -10.84 8.60
C THR A 164 -12.99 -9.98 9.82
N LEU A 165 -11.74 -9.87 10.27
CA LEU A 165 -11.37 -9.04 11.41
C LEU A 165 -11.62 -7.54 11.17
N LEU A 166 -11.39 -7.04 9.95
CA LEU A 166 -11.74 -5.66 9.56
C LEU A 166 -13.25 -5.42 9.65
N ILE A 167 -14.07 -6.36 9.17
CA ILE A 167 -15.53 -6.28 9.26
C ILE A 167 -15.97 -6.35 10.73
N GLU A 168 -15.45 -7.30 11.51
CA GLU A 168 -15.79 -7.45 12.92
C GLU A 168 -15.51 -6.17 13.71
N LYS A 169 -14.35 -5.54 13.47
CA LYS A 169 -13.91 -4.35 14.20
C LYS A 169 -14.58 -3.07 13.75
N TYR A 170 -14.72 -2.84 12.45
CA TYR A 170 -15.11 -1.53 11.91
C TYR A 170 -16.54 -1.49 11.35
N CYS A 171 -17.14 -2.63 10.99
CA CYS A 171 -18.49 -2.66 10.43
C CYS A 171 -19.57 -2.37 11.49
N PRO A 172 -20.55 -1.49 11.19
CA PRO A 172 -21.74 -1.33 12.02
C PRO A 172 -22.42 -2.68 12.33
N PRO A 173 -22.83 -2.95 13.58
CA PRO A 173 -23.42 -4.23 13.95
C PRO A 173 -24.62 -4.65 13.08
N GLN A 174 -25.41 -3.67 12.61
CA GLN A 174 -26.65 -3.90 11.86
C GLN A 174 -26.44 -4.45 10.44
N VAL A 175 -25.26 -4.24 9.84
CA VAL A 175 -24.95 -4.67 8.46
C VAL A 175 -23.74 -5.60 8.41
N LYS A 176 -23.34 -6.13 9.57
CA LYS A 176 -22.14 -6.96 9.69
C LYS A 176 -22.29 -8.30 8.95
N GLU A 177 -23.45 -8.93 9.07
CA GLU A 177 -23.75 -10.20 8.41
C GLU A 177 -23.84 -10.03 6.87
N ASP A 178 -24.46 -8.95 6.42
CA ASP A 178 -24.46 -8.55 5.01
C ASP A 178 -23.04 -8.32 4.50
N ALA A 179 -22.20 -7.62 5.27
CA ALA A 179 -20.81 -7.36 4.88
C ALA A 179 -19.96 -8.64 4.82
N LEU A 180 -20.19 -9.62 5.71
CA LEU A 180 -19.48 -10.91 5.70
C LEU A 180 -19.89 -11.78 4.50
N SER A 181 -21.15 -11.71 4.07
CA SER A 181 -21.69 -12.48 2.95
C SER A 181 -21.51 -11.80 1.59
N ASP A 182 -21.23 -10.48 1.55
CA ASP A 182 -21.01 -9.74 0.31
C ASP A 182 -19.70 -10.16 -0.40
N ASN A 183 -19.87 -10.82 -1.55
CA ASN A 183 -18.78 -11.26 -2.41
C ASN A 183 -17.87 -10.11 -2.90
N ALA A 184 -18.33 -8.86 -2.93
CA ALA A 184 -17.51 -7.71 -3.29
C ALA A 184 -16.42 -7.42 -2.24
N ASN A 185 -16.67 -7.77 -0.97
CA ASN A 185 -15.72 -7.57 0.13
C ASN A 185 -14.52 -8.52 0.08
N ARG A 186 -14.54 -9.53 -0.81
CA ARG A 186 -13.39 -10.39 -1.09
C ARG A 186 -12.25 -9.65 -1.82
N ASP A 187 -12.56 -8.56 -2.52
CA ASP A 187 -11.58 -7.74 -3.26
C ASP A 187 -10.97 -6.63 -2.38
N CYS A 188 -10.70 -6.94 -1.11
CA CYS A 188 -10.26 -5.96 -0.12
C CYS A 188 -8.82 -5.52 -0.35
N LEU A 189 -8.67 -4.22 -0.66
CA LEU A 189 -7.44 -3.46 -0.55
C LEU A 189 -7.68 -2.32 0.44
N VAL A 190 -6.78 -2.18 1.42
CA VAL A 190 -6.90 -1.15 2.46
C VAL A 190 -6.13 0.09 2.02
N ARG A 191 -6.74 1.26 2.09
CA ARG A 191 -6.14 2.57 1.82
C ARG A 191 -5.67 3.20 3.13
N PRO A 192 -4.37 3.24 3.44
CA PRO A 192 -3.85 3.88 4.65
C PRO A 192 -3.90 5.40 4.48
N TYR A 193 -4.80 6.06 5.21
CA TYR A 193 -4.96 7.51 5.22
C TYR A 193 -4.23 8.13 6.40
N LEU A 194 -2.95 8.49 6.21
CA LEU A 194 -2.15 9.12 7.26
C LEU A 194 -2.48 10.60 7.46
N GLY A 195 -3.16 11.23 6.51
CA GLY A 195 -3.61 12.63 6.60
C GLY A 195 -4.98 12.82 7.23
N SER A 196 -5.56 11.79 7.85
CA SER A 196 -6.92 11.87 8.37
C SER A 196 -7.10 11.11 9.69
N MET A 197 -7.62 11.82 10.69
CA MET A 197 -8.02 11.27 12.01
C MET A 197 -9.53 10.95 12.07
N GLN A 198 -10.23 10.98 10.93
CA GLN A 198 -11.70 10.89 10.88
C GLN A 198 -12.24 9.45 10.88
N GLY A 199 -11.40 8.45 11.18
CA GLY A 199 -11.81 7.06 11.20
C GLY A 199 -12.85 6.81 12.28
N LYS A 200 -13.93 6.10 11.93
CA LYS A 200 -15.01 5.71 12.85
C LYS A 200 -15.00 4.21 13.07
N THR A 201 -15.27 3.78 14.29
CA THR A 201 -15.47 2.37 14.66
C THR A 201 -16.97 2.11 14.84
N GLY A 202 -17.50 1.07 14.18
CA GLY A 202 -18.85 0.55 14.47
C GLY A 202 -19.98 1.59 14.43
N GLY A 203 -19.91 2.58 13.54
CA GLY A 203 -20.87 3.69 13.46
C GLY A 203 -22.30 3.24 13.13
N GLN A 204 -23.26 4.17 13.03
CA GLN A 204 -24.66 3.85 12.68
C GLN A 204 -24.94 3.83 11.17
N GLY A 205 -23.90 3.59 10.36
CA GLY A 205 -24.02 3.54 8.91
C GLY A 205 -24.86 2.35 8.46
N ARG A 206 -25.63 2.53 7.39
CA ARG A 206 -26.38 1.46 6.71
C ARG A 206 -25.57 0.74 5.62
N PHE A 207 -24.32 1.13 5.42
CA PHE A 207 -23.46 0.62 4.35
C PHE A 207 -22.05 0.41 4.88
N PHE A 208 -21.43 -0.69 4.45
CA PHE A 208 -20.03 -1.01 4.72
C PHE A 208 -19.46 -1.75 3.53
N SER A 209 -18.24 -1.39 3.10
CA SER A 209 -17.53 -2.12 2.05
C SER A 209 -16.04 -2.16 2.34
N LEU A 210 -15.44 -3.31 2.06
CA LEU A 210 -14.00 -3.51 2.08
C LEU A 210 -13.32 -3.10 0.76
N ARG A 211 -14.10 -2.78 -0.29
CA ARG A 211 -13.53 -2.18 -1.51
C ARG A 211 -13.15 -0.73 -1.21
N ASN A 212 -11.90 -0.37 -1.50
CA ASN A 212 -11.36 0.95 -1.19
C ASN A 212 -11.48 1.30 0.31
N PHE A 213 -11.30 0.32 1.19
CA PHE A 213 -11.48 0.50 2.63
C PHE A 213 -10.48 1.51 3.18
N LYS A 214 -10.97 2.64 3.68
CA LYS A 214 -10.15 3.74 4.20
C LYS A 214 -9.80 3.43 5.66
N LEU A 215 -8.52 3.15 5.93
CA LEU A 215 -8.02 2.97 7.28
C LEU A 215 -7.31 4.26 7.70
N HIS A 216 -7.93 4.99 8.62
CA HIS A 216 -7.50 6.32 9.05
C HIS A 216 -6.38 6.25 10.11
N LEU A 217 -5.63 7.34 10.28
CA LEU A 217 -4.47 7.40 11.17
C LEU A 217 -4.82 7.02 12.61
N ASN A 218 -5.97 7.48 13.13
CA ASN A 218 -6.42 7.10 14.47
C ASN A 218 -6.65 5.59 14.60
N GLN A 219 -7.29 4.96 13.61
CA GLN A 219 -7.53 3.52 13.60
C GLN A 219 -6.23 2.72 13.48
N MET A 220 -5.26 3.20 12.70
CA MET A 220 -3.93 2.58 12.59
C MET A 220 -3.13 2.72 13.89
N ALA A 221 -3.24 3.86 14.57
CA ALA A 221 -2.63 4.09 15.88
C ALA A 221 -3.24 3.18 16.95
N ASP A 222 -4.57 3.04 16.95
CA ASP A 222 -5.29 2.12 17.85
C ASP A 222 -4.87 0.66 17.62
N LEU A 223 -4.64 0.27 16.36
CA LEU A 223 -4.08 -1.03 15.99
C LEU A 223 -2.55 -1.11 16.13
N GLN A 224 -1.90 -0.05 16.63
CA GLN A 224 -0.45 0.03 16.81
C GLN A 224 0.37 -0.36 15.56
N LEU A 225 -0.17 -0.08 14.37
CA LEU A 225 0.55 -0.30 13.12
C LEU A 225 1.74 0.66 13.04
N ASP A 226 2.78 0.27 12.29
CA ASP A 226 3.96 1.11 12.09
C ASP A 226 3.69 2.24 11.09
N VAL A 227 2.92 3.23 11.55
CA VAL A 227 2.54 4.42 10.78
C VAL A 227 3.74 5.28 10.39
N LYS A 228 4.85 5.22 11.15
CA LYS A 228 6.09 5.93 10.81
C LYS A 228 6.80 5.29 9.63
N ALA A 229 6.88 3.96 9.60
CA ALA A 229 7.43 3.25 8.44
C ALA A 229 6.57 3.48 7.19
N MET A 230 5.24 3.49 7.33
CA MET A 230 4.32 3.83 6.23
C MET A 230 4.54 5.26 5.72
N ALA A 231 4.61 6.24 6.62
CA ALA A 231 4.91 7.63 6.27
C ALA A 231 6.27 7.77 5.57
N SER A 232 7.29 7.06 6.06
CA SER A 232 8.63 7.07 5.48
C SER A 232 8.64 6.50 4.06
N LYS A 233 7.91 5.41 3.83
CA LYS A 233 7.74 4.79 2.51
C LYS A 233 7.03 5.74 1.53
N MET A 234 6.00 6.46 1.99
CA MET A 234 5.32 7.47 1.18
C MET A 234 6.26 8.63 0.83
N GLY A 235 7.04 9.14 1.79
CA GLY A 235 8.01 10.22 1.56
C GLY A 235 9.05 9.86 0.50
N VAL A 236 9.65 8.67 0.61
CA VAL A 236 10.57 8.15 -0.43
C VAL A 236 9.88 8.05 -1.79
N SER A 237 8.66 7.51 -1.84
CA SER A 237 7.92 7.33 -3.10
C SER A 237 7.63 8.66 -3.80
N MET A 238 7.21 9.67 -3.04
CA MET A 238 6.96 11.01 -3.57
C MET A 238 8.24 11.68 -4.07
N ALA A 239 9.37 11.52 -3.37
CA ALA A 239 10.65 12.04 -3.83
C ALA A 239 11.10 11.41 -5.16
N ILE A 240 10.91 10.09 -5.33
CA ILE A 240 11.22 9.42 -6.60
C ILE A 240 10.34 9.96 -7.72
N MET A 241 9.02 10.08 -7.51
CA MET A 241 8.11 10.62 -8.53
C MET A 241 8.45 12.05 -8.91
N HIS A 242 8.64 12.94 -7.94
CA HIS A 242 8.93 14.36 -8.21
C HIS A 242 10.30 14.58 -8.85
N TRP A 243 11.34 13.90 -8.38
CA TRP A 243 12.72 14.30 -8.69
C TRP A 243 13.44 13.35 -9.65
N ALA A 244 13.16 12.05 -9.57
CA ALA A 244 13.73 11.08 -10.50
C ALA A 244 12.85 10.99 -11.75
N ALA A 245 11.54 10.76 -11.57
CA ALA A 245 10.59 10.62 -12.67
C ALA A 245 10.09 11.97 -13.21
N ARG A 246 10.27 13.06 -12.48
CA ARG A 246 9.84 14.42 -12.87
C ARG A 246 8.34 14.49 -13.14
N THR A 247 7.54 13.99 -12.22
CA THR A 247 6.08 14.03 -12.28
C THR A 247 5.45 14.73 -11.08
N ASP A 248 4.18 15.13 -11.19
CA ASP A 248 3.44 15.79 -10.10
C ASP A 248 2.79 14.82 -9.09
N ALA A 249 2.85 13.51 -9.35
CA ALA A 249 2.21 12.47 -8.54
C ALA A 249 0.71 12.70 -8.29
N ARG A 250 0.00 13.31 -9.27
CA ARG A 250 -1.44 13.56 -9.18
C ARG A 250 -2.26 12.28 -9.17
N ASP A 251 -3.21 12.22 -8.25
CA ASP A 251 -4.20 11.16 -8.03
C ASP A 251 -3.62 9.76 -7.73
N VAL A 252 -2.32 9.67 -7.39
CA VAL A 252 -1.71 8.38 -7.04
C VAL A 252 -2.28 7.83 -5.74
N GLU A 253 -2.50 6.52 -5.70
CA GLU A 253 -3.12 5.83 -4.58
C GLU A 253 -2.14 4.86 -3.90
N PHE A 254 -2.11 4.89 -2.57
CA PHE A 254 -1.41 3.89 -1.76
C PHE A 254 -2.40 2.87 -1.20
N VAL A 255 -2.05 1.59 -1.27
CA VAL A 255 -2.86 0.51 -0.71
C VAL A 255 -2.03 -0.54 0.01
N LEU A 256 -2.64 -1.22 0.98
CA LEU A 256 -2.16 -2.47 1.55
C LEU A 256 -2.88 -3.62 0.86
N GLY A 257 -2.10 -4.54 0.32
CA GLY A 257 -2.59 -5.73 -0.38
C GLY A 257 -1.58 -6.86 -0.27
N SER A 258 -2.01 -8.07 -0.57
CA SER A 258 -1.14 -9.23 -0.53
C SER A 258 -0.23 -9.26 -1.76
N SER A 259 1.03 -9.64 -1.59
CA SER A 259 1.85 -10.16 -2.67
C SER A 259 1.86 -11.70 -2.65
N ALA A 260 1.97 -12.33 -3.80
CA ALA A 260 2.33 -13.74 -3.88
C ALA A 260 3.85 -13.79 -4.08
N GLU A 261 4.61 -13.87 -2.99
CA GLU A 261 6.01 -14.25 -3.12
C GLU A 261 6.05 -15.76 -3.35
N GLU A 262 6.69 -16.14 -4.46
CA GLU A 262 7.05 -17.52 -4.69
C GLU A 262 8.16 -17.84 -3.68
N THR A 263 7.79 -18.34 -2.51
CA THR A 263 8.77 -18.78 -1.51
C THR A 263 9.45 -20.02 -2.08
N SER A 264 10.50 -19.79 -2.84
CA SER A 264 11.46 -20.85 -3.09
C SER A 264 12.06 -21.18 -1.73
N ALA A 265 11.94 -22.43 -1.27
CA ALA A 265 12.74 -22.96 -0.16
C ALA A 265 14.25 -23.01 -0.50
N ARG A 266 14.73 -22.10 -1.36
CA ARG A 266 16.11 -21.93 -1.75
C ARG A 266 16.84 -21.27 -0.60
N LEU A 267 17.63 -22.08 0.08
CA LEU A 267 18.72 -21.62 0.92
C LEU A 267 19.65 -20.72 0.07
N THR A 268 20.23 -19.68 0.67
CA THR A 268 21.26 -18.87 0.00
C THR A 268 22.49 -19.71 -0.30
N SER A 269 23.36 -19.21 -1.20
CA SER A 269 24.63 -19.90 -1.47
C SER A 269 25.48 -20.06 -0.20
N GLU A 270 25.45 -19.10 0.73
CA GLU A 270 26.15 -19.24 2.02
C GLU A 270 25.50 -20.28 2.94
N GLU A 271 24.16 -20.38 2.95
CA GLU A 271 23.44 -21.36 3.77
C GLU A 271 23.66 -22.79 3.26
N VAL A 272 23.63 -22.99 1.94
CA VAL A 272 23.95 -24.28 1.30
C VAL A 272 25.40 -24.68 1.60
N ALA A 273 26.34 -23.74 1.55
CA ALA A 273 27.75 -24.02 1.83
C ALA A 273 28.03 -24.48 3.27
N ARG A 274 27.12 -24.19 4.22
CA ARG A 274 27.22 -24.63 5.63
C ARG A 274 26.64 -26.02 5.88
N LEU A 275 25.95 -26.62 4.91
CA LEU A 275 25.41 -27.98 5.04
C LEU A 275 26.55 -28.99 4.96
N GLN A 276 26.81 -29.68 6.07
CA GLN A 276 27.93 -30.63 6.17
C GLN A 276 27.65 -31.99 5.52
N GLN A 277 26.38 -32.28 5.22
CA GLN A 277 25.96 -33.54 4.60
C GLN A 277 24.67 -33.33 3.80
N PRO A 278 24.33 -34.23 2.87
CA PRO A 278 23.04 -34.21 2.18
C PRO A 278 21.91 -34.29 3.22
N VAL A 279 21.13 -33.22 3.32
CA VAL A 279 19.95 -33.12 4.19
C VAL A 279 18.74 -32.70 3.36
N PHE A 280 17.55 -33.10 3.79
CA PHE A 280 16.31 -32.62 3.17
C PHE A 280 16.15 -31.12 3.47
N THR A 281 16.23 -30.29 2.43
CA THR A 281 16.07 -28.83 2.52
C THR A 281 14.70 -28.35 2.05
N GLY A 282 13.78 -29.29 1.79
CA GLY A 282 12.39 -28.97 1.50
C GLY A 282 11.58 -28.68 2.78
N PRO A 283 10.32 -28.24 2.66
CA PRO A 283 9.35 -28.14 3.75
C PRO A 283 9.11 -29.49 4.42
N VAL A 284 9.09 -29.49 5.74
CA VAL A 284 9.05 -30.68 6.61
C VAL A 284 7.71 -31.46 6.54
N THR A 285 6.69 -30.96 5.84
CA THR A 285 5.35 -31.57 5.79
C THR A 285 4.98 -32.05 4.39
N SER A 286 4.62 -33.32 4.25
CA SER A 286 4.32 -34.00 2.98
C SER A 286 2.90 -33.81 2.43
N ASP A 287 2.09 -32.90 2.98
CA ASP A 287 0.69 -32.68 2.55
C ASP A 287 0.57 -31.73 1.34
N ASP A 288 1.58 -31.77 0.48
CA ASP A 288 2.05 -30.58 -0.21
C ASP A 288 1.76 -30.67 -1.72
N ARG A 289 0.56 -31.15 -2.05
CA ARG A 289 -0.01 -31.03 -3.39
C ARG A 289 -0.75 -29.70 -3.60
N GLN A 290 -0.79 -28.81 -2.60
CA GLN A 290 -1.58 -27.57 -2.65
C GLN A 290 -0.88 -26.28 -2.22
N GLY A 291 0.37 -26.26 -1.71
CA GLY A 291 0.85 -25.03 -1.04
C GLY A 291 2.35 -24.73 -1.01
N PHE A 292 3.21 -25.55 -1.60
CA PHE A 292 4.67 -25.42 -1.54
C PHE A 292 5.25 -24.01 -1.86
N PHE A 293 4.53 -23.16 -2.61
CA PHE A 293 5.11 -21.97 -3.27
C PHE A 293 4.36 -20.63 -3.05
N HIS A 294 3.34 -20.54 -2.20
CA HIS A 294 2.54 -19.29 -2.11
C HIS A 294 2.40 -18.79 -0.67
N GLN A 295 3.45 -18.16 -0.14
CA GLN A 295 3.32 -17.36 1.07
C GLN A 295 2.84 -15.96 0.69
N ARG A 296 1.78 -15.48 1.35
CA ARG A 296 1.29 -14.11 1.15
C ARG A 296 1.90 -13.20 2.19
N THR A 297 2.51 -12.11 1.76
CA THR A 297 2.92 -10.99 2.62
C THR A 297 2.00 -9.81 2.38
N THR A 298 1.63 -9.11 3.45
CA THR A 298 1.00 -7.80 3.31
C THR A 298 2.07 -6.78 2.91
N GLU A 299 1.87 -6.17 1.76
CA GLU A 299 2.78 -5.21 1.15
C GLU A 299 2.08 -3.87 0.94
N MET A 300 2.87 -2.80 0.92
CA MET A 300 2.40 -1.49 0.51
C MET A 300 2.63 -1.31 -0.98
N TRP A 301 1.57 -0.95 -1.68
CA TRP A 301 1.55 -0.79 -3.13
C TRP A 301 1.20 0.65 -3.52
N LEU A 302 1.70 1.09 -4.66
CA LEU A 302 1.39 2.36 -5.31
C LEU A 302 0.76 2.10 -6.69
N LEU A 303 -0.36 2.75 -6.97
CA LEU A 303 -1.14 2.56 -8.20
C LEU A 303 -1.91 3.84 -8.60
N ASP A 304 -2.66 3.74 -9.70
CA ASP A 304 -3.47 4.79 -10.35
C ASP A 304 -2.63 5.98 -10.84
N PHE A 305 -2.02 5.83 -12.02
CA PHE A 305 -1.17 6.86 -12.61
C PHE A 305 -1.86 7.62 -13.75
N ASN A 306 -3.17 7.44 -13.91
CA ASN A 306 -3.97 7.97 -15.02
C ASN A 306 -3.99 9.51 -15.09
N GLN A 307 -3.85 10.21 -13.95
CA GLN A 307 -3.84 11.68 -13.91
C GLN A 307 -2.45 12.30 -13.76
N VAL A 308 -1.40 11.48 -13.63
CA VAL A 308 -0.05 11.98 -13.40
C VAL A 308 0.46 12.75 -14.62
N GLN A 309 1.13 13.88 -14.36
CA GLN A 309 1.70 14.74 -15.39
C GLN A 309 3.18 14.99 -15.15
N SER A 310 3.92 15.25 -16.23
CA SER A 310 5.31 15.68 -16.13
C SER A 310 5.42 17.11 -15.57
N ILE A 311 6.45 17.35 -14.77
CA ILE A 311 6.78 18.67 -14.21
C ILE A 311 8.17 19.11 -14.65
N ALA A 312 8.36 20.43 -14.72
CA ALA A 312 9.68 21.02 -14.84
C ALA A 312 10.41 20.96 -13.48
N MET A 313 11.74 21.07 -13.51
CA MET A 313 12.58 21.04 -12.30
C MET A 313 12.86 22.47 -11.83
N ASP A 314 11.79 23.20 -11.56
CA ASP A 314 11.74 24.61 -11.16
C ASP A 314 10.55 24.86 -10.21
N GLU A 315 10.34 26.12 -9.82
CA GLU A 315 9.28 26.51 -8.89
C GLU A 315 7.86 26.27 -9.45
N GLU A 316 7.66 26.38 -10.77
CA GLU A 316 6.36 26.09 -11.40
C GLU A 316 6.04 24.59 -11.32
N GLY A 317 7.04 23.74 -11.55
CA GLY A 317 6.92 22.31 -11.35
C GLY A 317 6.61 21.95 -9.89
N VAL A 318 7.27 22.61 -8.94
CA VAL A 318 6.97 22.47 -7.50
C VAL A 318 5.52 22.86 -7.21
N ALA A 319 5.04 23.99 -7.74
CA ALA A 319 3.68 24.45 -7.52
C ALA A 319 2.65 23.43 -8.03
N LYS A 320 2.89 22.79 -9.18
CA LYS A 320 2.04 21.69 -9.69
C LYS A 320 2.03 20.48 -8.77
N ALA A 321 3.18 20.07 -8.23
CA ALA A 321 3.27 18.97 -7.28
C ALA A 321 2.55 19.28 -5.95
N VAL A 322 2.68 20.51 -5.44
CA VAL A 322 1.94 20.95 -4.23
C VAL A 322 0.44 20.91 -4.48
N GLU A 323 -0.03 21.41 -5.63
CA GLU A 323 -1.44 21.38 -5.99
C GLU A 323 -1.96 19.95 -6.14
N ALA A 324 -1.20 19.06 -6.78
CA ALA A 324 -1.51 17.64 -6.87
C ALA A 324 -1.67 17.01 -5.48
N ALA A 325 -0.70 17.18 -4.59
CA ALA A 325 -0.76 16.67 -3.22
C ALA A 325 -1.95 17.23 -2.42
N ARG A 326 -2.40 18.46 -2.71
CA ARG A 326 -3.56 19.10 -2.05
C ARG A 326 -4.89 18.47 -2.47
N ILE A 327 -5.04 18.08 -3.73
CA ILE A 327 -6.28 17.52 -4.26
C ILE A 327 -6.38 16.01 -4.09
N ASN A 328 -5.24 15.33 -3.94
CA ASN A 328 -5.22 13.90 -3.67
C ASN A 328 -6.00 13.59 -2.39
N ASP A 329 -6.56 12.39 -2.33
CA ASP A 329 -7.10 11.82 -1.10
C ASP A 329 -6.04 11.91 0.03
N PRO A 330 -6.45 11.91 1.32
CA PRO A 330 -5.55 12.17 2.46
C PRO A 330 -4.67 10.97 2.82
N TYR A 331 -4.03 10.35 1.81
CA TYR A 331 -3.00 9.33 1.96
C TYR A 331 -1.81 9.90 2.74
N PHE A 332 -1.35 11.08 2.34
CA PHE A 332 -0.14 11.70 2.90
C PHE A 332 -0.40 12.30 4.29
N PRO A 333 0.57 12.18 5.23
CA PRO A 333 0.55 12.93 6.48
C PRO A 333 0.33 14.42 6.23
N ARG A 334 -0.51 15.05 7.05
CA ARG A 334 -0.71 16.49 7.00
C ARG A 334 0.28 17.19 7.94
N PRO A 335 0.88 18.31 7.52
CA PRO A 335 1.67 19.13 8.43
C PRO A 335 0.79 19.75 9.51
N LEU A 336 1.41 20.37 10.52
CA LEU A 336 0.71 21.12 11.57
C LEU A 336 -0.33 20.30 12.34
N GLY A 337 -0.19 18.98 12.39
CA GLY A 337 -1.02 18.10 13.20
C GLY A 337 -0.93 18.46 14.69
N GLU A 338 -2.05 18.32 15.41
CA GLU A 338 -2.11 18.70 16.82
C GLU A 338 -1.65 17.55 17.72
N SER A 339 -2.05 16.34 17.37
CA SER A 339 -1.72 15.15 18.15
C SER A 339 -0.28 14.70 17.95
N THR A 340 0.23 13.96 18.94
CA THR A 340 1.58 13.37 18.89
C THR A 340 1.76 12.44 17.70
N VAL A 341 0.73 11.66 17.33
CA VAL A 341 0.83 10.70 16.21
C VAL A 341 0.89 11.43 14.87
N GLU A 342 0.10 12.49 14.67
CA GLU A 342 0.13 13.29 13.45
C GLU A 342 1.50 13.94 13.24
N LYS A 343 2.08 14.54 14.29
CA LYS A 343 3.44 15.11 14.24
C LYS A 343 4.47 14.04 13.88
N GLN A 344 4.37 12.87 14.50
CA GLN A 344 5.29 11.76 14.24
C GLN A 344 5.25 11.25 12.80
N VAL A 345 4.05 11.14 12.19
CA VAL A 345 3.95 10.70 10.79
C VAL A 345 4.40 11.79 9.83
N TRP A 346 4.14 13.07 10.13
CA TRP A 346 4.65 14.18 9.35
C TRP A 346 6.18 14.23 9.37
N ASP A 347 6.80 14.19 10.55
CA ASP A 347 8.26 14.24 10.69
C ASP A 347 8.94 13.08 9.94
N ALA A 348 8.35 11.87 10.00
CA ALA A 348 8.85 10.71 9.29
C ALA A 348 8.74 10.87 7.75
N PHE A 349 7.62 11.40 7.27
CA PHE A 349 7.42 11.71 5.85
C PHE A 349 8.40 12.79 5.37
N GLU A 350 8.47 13.94 6.05
CA GLU A 350 9.32 15.06 5.68
C GLU A 350 10.80 14.66 5.64
N LYS A 351 11.27 13.98 6.70
CA LYS A 351 12.66 13.52 6.78
C LYS A 351 13.01 12.54 5.66
N SER A 352 12.15 11.55 5.41
CA SER A 352 12.41 10.53 4.38
C SER A 352 12.32 11.11 2.96
N TYR A 353 11.36 12.01 2.71
CA TYR A 353 11.22 12.73 1.45
C TYR A 353 12.45 13.58 1.12
N THR A 354 12.88 14.43 2.06
CA THR A 354 14.05 15.30 1.88
C THR A 354 15.33 14.49 1.72
N THR A 355 15.55 13.46 2.55
CA THR A 355 16.71 12.57 2.43
C THR A 355 16.75 11.87 1.07
N ALA A 356 15.62 11.34 0.60
CA ALA A 356 15.54 10.68 -0.71
C ALA A 356 15.73 11.69 -1.86
N ALA A 357 15.15 12.88 -1.75
CA ALA A 357 15.30 13.93 -2.74
C ALA A 357 16.76 14.38 -2.87
N ASP A 358 17.48 14.56 -1.76
CA ASP A 358 18.89 14.91 -1.73
C ASP A 358 19.74 13.82 -2.42
N ALA A 359 19.44 12.54 -2.14
CA ALA A 359 20.11 11.41 -2.78
C ALA A 359 19.88 11.38 -4.30
N ILE A 360 18.65 11.65 -4.76
CA ILE A 360 18.29 11.67 -6.19
C ILE A 360 18.91 12.86 -6.92
N LEU A 361 18.90 14.04 -6.31
CA LEU A 361 19.41 15.27 -6.92
C LEU A 361 20.94 15.35 -6.87
N GLY A 362 21.60 14.45 -6.14
CA GLY A 362 23.06 14.25 -6.18
C GLY A 362 23.85 15.51 -5.81
N GLY A 363 23.33 16.35 -4.92
CA GLY A 363 23.98 17.61 -4.53
C GLY A 363 24.00 18.69 -5.61
N ASN A 364 23.15 18.62 -6.65
CA ASN A 364 23.03 19.69 -7.63
C ASN A 364 22.53 20.98 -6.96
N ALA A 365 23.46 21.87 -6.63
CA ALA A 365 23.20 23.11 -5.89
C ALA A 365 22.10 23.99 -6.52
N SER A 366 21.94 23.93 -7.85
CA SER A 366 20.90 24.72 -8.53
C SER A 366 19.48 24.26 -8.22
N ARG A 367 19.29 22.99 -7.84
CA ARG A 367 17.97 22.35 -7.62
C ARG A 367 17.75 21.84 -6.20
N GLY A 368 18.78 21.84 -5.35
CA GLY A 368 18.69 21.33 -3.97
C GLY A 368 17.66 22.05 -3.09
N HIS A 369 17.21 23.25 -3.46
CA HIS A 369 16.20 24.00 -2.72
C HIS A 369 14.74 23.60 -3.05
N LEU A 370 14.50 22.95 -4.21
CA LEU A 370 13.16 22.59 -4.70
C LEU A 370 12.40 21.61 -3.78
N PRO A 371 13.04 20.56 -3.22
CA PRO A 371 12.37 19.69 -2.24
C PRO A 371 11.87 20.45 -1.02
N GLY A 372 12.66 21.42 -0.53
CA GLY A 372 12.27 22.29 0.58
C GLY A 372 11.11 23.21 0.23
N LEU A 373 11.02 23.70 -1.02
CA LEU A 373 9.87 24.47 -1.49
C LEU A 373 8.59 23.63 -1.51
N PHE A 374 8.66 22.37 -1.94
CA PHE A 374 7.51 21.47 -1.89
C PHE A 374 6.99 21.28 -0.46
N ILE A 375 7.89 20.99 0.50
CA ILE A 375 7.52 20.84 1.92
C ILE A 375 6.89 22.11 2.48
N ARG A 376 7.48 23.29 2.21
CA ARG A 376 6.89 24.58 2.61
C ARG A 376 5.51 24.80 2.00
N GLY A 377 5.34 24.49 0.71
CA GLY A 377 4.05 24.61 0.04
C GLY A 377 2.96 23.73 0.66
N LEU A 378 3.29 22.52 1.15
CA LEU A 378 2.34 21.68 1.90
C LEU A 378 1.94 22.31 3.24
N VAL A 379 2.89 22.91 3.96
CA VAL A 379 2.63 23.61 5.22
C VAL A 379 1.69 24.79 4.99
N GLU A 380 2.00 25.65 4.01
CA GLU A 380 1.19 26.81 3.63
C GLU A 380 -0.23 26.39 3.20
N ALA A 381 -0.36 25.32 2.41
CA ALA A 381 -1.66 24.80 1.99
C ALA A 381 -2.51 24.32 3.18
N GLU A 382 -1.88 23.71 4.20
CA GLU A 382 -2.55 23.28 5.43
C GLU A 382 -3.00 24.47 6.28
N GLU A 383 -2.15 25.50 6.44
CA GLU A 383 -2.50 26.74 7.13
C GLU A 383 -3.73 27.39 6.49
N GLN A 384 -3.74 27.52 5.16
CA GLN A 384 -4.87 28.05 4.42
C GLN A 384 -6.14 27.22 4.64
N ARG A 385 -6.03 25.88 4.67
CA ARG A 385 -7.19 25.02 4.96
C ARG A 385 -7.73 25.25 6.36
N LYS A 386 -6.86 25.30 7.37
CA LYS A 386 -7.25 25.53 8.77
C LYS A 386 -7.91 26.90 8.94
N MET A 387 -7.35 27.96 8.34
CA MET A 387 -7.95 29.29 8.34
C MET A 387 -9.34 29.30 7.70
N ARG A 388 -9.52 28.63 6.55
CA ARG A 388 -10.83 28.51 5.89
C ARG A 388 -11.84 27.75 6.75
N ALA A 389 -11.41 26.70 7.43
CA ALA A 389 -12.27 25.93 8.33
C ALA A 389 -12.71 26.76 9.55
N GLN A 390 -11.81 27.56 10.13
CA GLN A 390 -12.12 28.46 11.24
C GLN A 390 -13.13 29.54 10.84
N ARG A 391 -12.92 30.19 9.70
CA ARG A 391 -13.87 31.20 9.17
C ARG A 391 -15.23 30.64 8.80
N ALA A 392 -15.36 29.33 8.57
CA ALA A 392 -16.64 28.69 8.29
C ALA A 392 -17.43 28.32 9.57
N LEU A 393 -16.77 28.39 10.74
CA LEU A 393 -17.37 28.16 12.06
C LEU A 393 -17.79 29.48 12.74
N GLU A 394 -17.19 30.60 12.33
CA GLU A 394 -17.58 31.98 12.66
C GLU A 394 -18.78 32.41 11.81
#